data_AF-A0A397VSR3-F1
#
_entry.id   AF-A0A397VSR3-F1
#
_cell.length_a   1.000
_cell.length_b   1.000
_cell.length_c   1.000
_cell.angle_alpha   90.00
_cell.angle_beta   90.00
_cell.angle_gamma   90.00
#
_symmetry.space_group_name_H-M   'P 1'
#
loop_
_entity.id
_entity.type
_entity.pdbx_description
1 polymer ?
#
loop_
_entity_poly.entity_id
_entity_poly.type
_entity_poly.pdbx_seq_one_letter_code
_entity_poly.pdbx_strand_id
1 'polypeptide(L)'
;MLNSQLTINPNDAFLLNYRGMIYQAIGLYEESIADFSKSLEIDPNDITSLSHRGVTYQKMGLYDEALADFDEFLEIMPNNFIALNNRGSVMQMMGMYEESLIDLTRSLEINPNYANTLQIRGLTYQKMGSYEESLLDFNKLLVEISPNDATGLNHRGLTYYYMGRDEESLNDFNKSLEIEYDVTTLANRGATYLRMGKYEESLVDLNEYLKIYPNAAKSLCIRGIIYQKLGKYEESLIDLNNSLRIDPENEETLDNRRLTCQYINANLNESFESLEISSNDTMEVFNYRGTGVSWYDSELFRSKRPIPQCELFYFEVKIIDKGDNGIIGIGFCTETAAPKAMPGWGEYSWGYRGDNGKIFCHSRGGKSYGPLFTTGDIIGCCLNFRLNIIFYTKNGVNLGIAFKNFKMENKTLYPCVGLRSECGSVEMNFGSKKFKYKAITDYDIKDKLFKEKWNRVFNMYNDELLSKQADALAELIDASKVDPMYRGKTYFITGSYNEALSALDEQLEIEQNNTFALRYQGETLYMIERYEDARDCFEKLLLLNDAWALMPVMKLPGTLKFGNSDMLELALNDQSRGHQEN
;
A
#
# COMPACT_ATOMS: atom_id res chain seq x y z
N MET A 1 -27.63 -20.51 -30.57
CA MET A 1 -28.67 -19.94 -31.47
C MET A 1 -28.30 -18.53 -31.94
N LEU A 2 -28.02 -17.57 -31.05
CA LEU A 2 -27.57 -16.22 -31.42
C LEU A 2 -26.26 -16.22 -32.22
N ASN A 3 -25.24 -16.95 -31.76
CA ASN A 3 -23.95 -17.05 -32.48
C ASN A 3 -24.11 -17.55 -33.92
N SER A 4 -24.91 -18.60 -34.14
CA SER A 4 -25.18 -19.13 -35.48
C SER A 4 -25.95 -18.14 -36.36
N GLN A 5 -26.81 -17.29 -35.79
CA GLN A 5 -27.54 -16.27 -36.55
C GLN A 5 -26.62 -15.09 -36.91
N LEU A 6 -25.75 -14.67 -36.00
CA LEU A 6 -24.76 -13.62 -36.25
C LEU A 6 -23.63 -14.09 -37.20
N THR A 7 -23.43 -15.39 -37.38
CA THR A 7 -22.59 -15.91 -38.48
C THR A 7 -23.25 -15.69 -39.86
N ILE A 8 -24.58 -15.71 -39.93
CA ILE A 8 -25.34 -15.55 -41.18
C ILE A 8 -25.61 -14.07 -41.47
N ASN A 9 -25.92 -13.28 -40.44
CA ASN A 9 -26.13 -11.84 -40.53
C ASN A 9 -25.29 -11.11 -39.45
N PRO A 10 -24.00 -10.84 -39.73
CA PRO A 10 -23.09 -10.30 -38.71
C PRO A 10 -23.35 -8.84 -38.34
N ASN A 11 -24.19 -8.12 -39.08
CA ASN A 11 -24.48 -6.70 -38.87
C ASN A 11 -25.95 -6.47 -38.47
N ASP A 12 -26.54 -7.43 -37.76
CA ASP A 12 -27.85 -7.27 -37.15
C ASP A 12 -27.70 -6.61 -35.77
N ALA A 13 -27.90 -5.28 -35.72
CA ALA A 13 -27.76 -4.48 -34.50
C ALA A 13 -28.63 -5.03 -33.35
N PHE A 14 -29.85 -5.47 -33.64
CA PHE A 14 -30.75 -6.03 -32.63
C PHE A 14 -30.20 -7.33 -32.02
N LEU A 15 -29.70 -8.25 -32.86
CA LEU A 15 -29.10 -9.50 -32.37
C LEU A 15 -27.78 -9.27 -31.63
N LEU A 16 -26.98 -8.29 -32.06
CA LEU A 16 -25.76 -7.87 -31.37
C LEU A 16 -26.07 -7.30 -29.99
N ASN A 17 -27.02 -6.37 -29.90
CA ASN A 17 -27.48 -5.81 -28.63
C ASN A 17 -27.96 -6.91 -27.67
N TYR A 18 -28.84 -7.80 -28.13
CA TYR A 18 -29.38 -8.88 -27.29
C TYR A 18 -28.29 -9.86 -26.82
N ARG A 19 -27.31 -10.18 -27.68
CA ARG A 19 -26.18 -11.02 -27.28
C ARG A 19 -25.25 -10.28 -26.31
N GLY A 20 -25.01 -8.99 -26.53
CA GLY A 20 -24.28 -8.11 -25.62
C GLY A 20 -24.91 -8.04 -24.23
N MET A 21 -26.24 -7.96 -24.12
CA MET A 21 -26.96 -8.02 -22.84
C MET A 21 -26.80 -9.38 -22.15
N ILE A 22 -26.82 -10.49 -22.91
CA ILE A 22 -26.57 -11.83 -22.35
C ILE A 22 -25.15 -11.93 -21.83
N TYR A 23 -24.16 -11.48 -22.62
CA TYR A 23 -22.76 -11.42 -22.19
C TYR A 23 -22.59 -10.59 -20.92
N GLN A 24 -23.23 -9.43 -20.84
CA GLN A 24 -23.25 -8.59 -19.65
C GLN A 24 -23.83 -9.34 -18.43
N ALA A 25 -24.92 -10.07 -18.61
CA ALA A 25 -25.59 -10.81 -17.54
C ALA A 25 -24.78 -11.99 -17.01
N ILE A 26 -23.97 -12.63 -17.86
CA ILE A 26 -23.08 -13.74 -17.46
C ILE A 26 -21.66 -13.29 -17.07
N GLY A 27 -21.39 -11.97 -17.08
CA GLY A 27 -20.11 -11.40 -16.65
C GLY A 27 -19.00 -11.40 -17.68
N LEU A 28 -19.31 -11.67 -18.96
CA LEU A 28 -18.38 -11.56 -20.09
C LEU A 28 -18.40 -10.12 -20.61
N TYR A 29 -17.73 -9.23 -19.88
CA TYR A 29 -17.85 -7.79 -20.09
C TYR A 29 -17.15 -7.30 -21.35
N GLU A 30 -16.00 -7.86 -21.70
CA GLU A 30 -15.26 -7.52 -22.91
C GLU A 30 -16.04 -7.91 -24.17
N GLU A 31 -16.63 -9.11 -24.21
CA GLU A 31 -17.49 -9.55 -25.31
C GLU A 31 -18.78 -8.75 -25.39
N SER A 32 -19.33 -8.37 -24.24
CA SER A 32 -20.50 -7.48 -24.15
C SER A 32 -20.22 -6.12 -24.79
N ILE A 33 -19.10 -5.49 -24.43
CA ILE A 33 -18.66 -4.20 -24.99
C ILE A 33 -18.41 -4.33 -26.50
N ALA A 34 -17.78 -5.40 -26.96
CA ALA A 34 -17.52 -5.61 -28.39
C ALA A 34 -18.84 -5.67 -29.19
N ASP A 35 -19.84 -6.39 -28.68
CA ASP A 35 -21.15 -6.49 -29.33
C ASP A 35 -21.91 -5.17 -29.34
N PHE A 36 -21.94 -4.44 -28.22
CA PHE A 36 -22.58 -3.13 -28.17
C PHE A 36 -21.86 -2.11 -29.06
N SER A 37 -20.54 -2.13 -29.09
CA SER A 37 -19.76 -1.23 -29.95
C SER A 37 -20.03 -1.50 -31.42
N LYS A 38 -20.08 -2.78 -31.82
CA LYS A 38 -20.48 -3.14 -33.17
C LYS A 38 -21.93 -2.75 -33.48
N SER A 39 -22.83 -2.84 -32.50
CA SER A 39 -24.21 -2.36 -32.67
C SER A 39 -24.24 -0.85 -32.91
N LEU A 40 -23.43 -0.07 -32.18
CA LEU A 40 -23.35 1.38 -32.31
C LEU A 40 -22.61 1.84 -33.57
N GLU A 41 -21.71 1.03 -34.13
CA GLU A 41 -21.18 1.25 -35.48
C GLU A 41 -22.28 1.17 -36.56
N ILE A 42 -23.31 0.34 -36.33
CA ILE A 42 -24.43 0.15 -37.27
C ILE A 42 -25.51 1.21 -37.05
N ASP A 43 -25.86 1.49 -35.79
CA ASP A 43 -26.80 2.52 -35.38
C ASP A 43 -26.22 3.34 -34.20
N PRO A 44 -25.54 4.47 -34.47
CA PRO A 44 -24.90 5.28 -33.45
C PRO A 44 -25.87 5.81 -32.38
N ASN A 45 -27.15 5.97 -32.73
CA ASN A 45 -28.15 6.54 -31.82
C ASN A 45 -28.93 5.45 -31.05
N ASP A 46 -28.48 4.19 -31.05
CA ASP A 46 -29.11 3.14 -30.26
C ASP A 46 -28.85 3.33 -28.76
N ILE A 47 -29.77 4.06 -28.14
CA ILE A 47 -29.83 4.31 -26.69
C ILE A 47 -29.75 3.03 -25.85
N THR A 48 -30.21 1.89 -26.36
CA THR A 48 -30.14 0.62 -25.62
C THR A 48 -28.69 0.16 -25.54
N SER A 49 -27.98 0.19 -26.67
CA SER A 49 -26.55 -0.14 -26.71
C SER A 49 -25.72 0.85 -25.91
N LEU A 50 -25.96 2.16 -26.03
CA LEU A 50 -25.28 3.18 -25.22
C LEU A 50 -25.47 2.93 -23.72
N SER A 51 -26.72 2.73 -23.28
CA SER A 51 -27.00 2.50 -21.86
C SER A 51 -26.36 1.22 -21.34
N HIS A 52 -26.46 0.11 -22.09
CA HIS A 52 -25.91 -1.15 -21.61
C HIS A 52 -24.37 -1.17 -21.66
N ARG A 53 -23.76 -0.56 -22.68
CA ARG A 53 -22.30 -0.43 -22.77
C ARG A 53 -21.76 0.48 -21.68
N GLY A 54 -22.39 1.63 -21.42
CA GLY A 54 -22.05 2.50 -20.30
C GLY A 54 -22.14 1.81 -18.94
N VAL A 55 -23.18 1.01 -18.69
CA VAL A 55 -23.27 0.19 -17.46
C VAL A 55 -22.19 -0.90 -17.40
N THR A 56 -21.81 -1.49 -18.53
CA THR A 56 -20.70 -2.47 -18.57
C THR A 56 -19.36 -1.79 -18.27
N TYR A 57 -19.08 -0.63 -18.86
CA TYR A 57 -17.91 0.18 -18.54
C TYR A 57 -17.85 0.56 -17.06
N GLN A 58 -18.98 1.00 -16.48
CA GLN A 58 -19.09 1.27 -15.05
C GLN A 58 -18.71 0.06 -14.19
N LYS A 59 -19.21 -1.14 -14.53
CA LYS A 59 -18.88 -2.39 -13.81
C LYS A 59 -17.41 -2.78 -13.92
N MET A 60 -16.74 -2.42 -15.00
CA MET A 60 -15.30 -2.64 -15.20
C MET A 60 -14.41 -1.56 -14.56
N GLY A 61 -14.99 -0.48 -14.03
CA GLY A 61 -14.25 0.67 -13.51
C GLY A 61 -13.72 1.63 -14.59
N LEU A 62 -14.21 1.49 -15.83
CA LEU A 62 -13.90 2.34 -16.97
C LEU A 62 -14.86 3.54 -16.97
N TYR A 63 -14.65 4.46 -16.03
CA TYR A 63 -15.63 5.50 -15.71
C TYR A 63 -15.74 6.59 -16.79
N ASP A 64 -14.63 6.96 -17.43
CA ASP A 64 -14.62 7.99 -18.49
C ASP A 64 -15.42 7.52 -19.71
N GLU A 65 -15.24 6.26 -20.12
CA GLU A 65 -15.99 5.65 -21.21
C GLU A 65 -17.48 5.50 -20.87
N ALA A 66 -17.80 5.16 -19.61
CA ALA A 66 -19.17 5.11 -19.14
C ALA A 66 -19.85 6.50 -19.19
N LEU A 67 -19.14 7.56 -18.79
CA LEU A 67 -19.66 8.92 -18.87
C LEU A 67 -19.94 9.33 -20.32
N ALA A 68 -19.01 9.05 -21.25
CA ALA A 68 -19.19 9.38 -22.65
C ALA A 68 -20.45 8.73 -23.25
N ASP A 69 -20.68 7.44 -22.96
CA ASP A 69 -21.89 6.73 -23.43
C ASP A 69 -23.17 7.32 -22.83
N PHE A 70 -23.17 7.71 -21.55
CA PHE A 70 -24.33 8.34 -20.93
C PHE A 70 -24.55 9.79 -21.36
N ASP A 71 -23.49 10.52 -21.70
CA ASP A 71 -23.57 11.85 -22.30
C ASP A 71 -24.24 11.77 -23.67
N GLU A 72 -23.77 10.89 -24.55
CA GLU A 72 -24.38 10.66 -25.87
C GLU A 72 -25.85 10.21 -25.74
N PHE A 73 -26.14 9.31 -24.79
CA PHE A 73 -27.52 8.91 -24.48
C PHE A 73 -28.39 10.13 -24.12
N LEU A 74 -27.89 11.03 -23.26
CA LEU A 74 -28.63 12.19 -22.78
C LEU A 74 -28.71 13.33 -23.81
N GLU A 75 -27.80 13.40 -24.78
CA GLU A 75 -27.97 14.25 -25.96
C GLU A 75 -29.18 13.82 -26.80
N ILE A 76 -29.40 12.51 -26.94
CA ILE A 76 -30.55 11.94 -27.66
C ILE A 76 -31.83 12.05 -26.82
N MET A 77 -31.76 11.76 -25.52
CA MET A 77 -32.91 11.77 -24.61
C MET A 77 -32.63 12.54 -23.29
N PRO A 78 -32.69 13.88 -23.30
CA PRO A 78 -32.20 14.72 -22.21
C PRO A 78 -33.00 14.65 -20.89
N ASN A 79 -34.20 14.06 -20.91
CA ASN A 79 -35.06 13.91 -19.74
C ASN A 79 -35.28 12.43 -19.36
N ASN A 80 -34.36 11.54 -19.76
CA ASN A 80 -34.41 10.17 -19.30
C ASN A 80 -33.82 10.05 -17.88
N PHE A 81 -34.68 9.83 -16.89
CA PHE A 81 -34.26 9.76 -15.48
C PHE A 81 -33.32 8.58 -15.18
N ILE A 82 -33.38 7.48 -15.94
CA ILE A 82 -32.49 6.31 -15.74
C ILE A 82 -31.07 6.66 -16.21
N ALA A 83 -30.92 7.32 -17.36
CA ALA A 83 -29.61 7.76 -17.83
C ALA A 83 -29.01 8.85 -16.95
N LEU A 84 -29.81 9.82 -16.48
CA LEU A 84 -29.39 10.80 -15.47
C LEU A 84 -28.93 10.09 -14.17
N ASN A 85 -29.69 9.11 -13.70
CA ASN A 85 -29.30 8.30 -12.55
C ASN A 85 -27.95 7.59 -12.76
N ASN A 86 -27.76 6.96 -13.91
CA ASN A 86 -26.55 6.19 -14.19
C ASN A 86 -25.34 7.10 -14.36
N ARG A 87 -25.47 8.22 -15.08
CA ARG A 87 -24.39 9.21 -15.20
C ARG A 87 -24.03 9.81 -13.84
N GLY A 88 -25.03 10.21 -13.06
CA GLY A 88 -24.83 10.67 -11.69
C GLY A 88 -24.16 9.61 -10.80
N SER A 89 -24.49 8.33 -10.96
CA SER A 89 -23.83 7.21 -10.26
C SER A 89 -22.36 7.10 -10.60
N VAL A 90 -21.99 7.21 -11.89
CA VAL A 90 -20.60 7.18 -12.34
C VAL A 90 -19.83 8.38 -11.79
N MET A 91 -20.38 9.59 -11.89
CA MET A 91 -19.79 10.81 -11.31
C MET A 91 -19.52 10.65 -9.80
N GLN A 92 -20.47 10.04 -9.06
CA GLN A 92 -20.30 9.75 -7.64
C GLN A 92 -19.19 8.74 -7.34
N MET A 93 -18.96 7.76 -8.22
CA MET A 93 -17.86 6.81 -8.10
C MET A 93 -16.50 7.48 -8.38
N MET A 94 -16.47 8.48 -9.25
CA MET A 94 -15.28 9.29 -9.55
C MET A 94 -15.00 10.38 -8.50
N GLY A 95 -15.91 10.62 -7.55
CA GLY A 95 -15.78 11.66 -6.53
C GLY A 95 -16.27 13.05 -6.97
N MET A 96 -16.90 13.15 -8.14
CA MET A 96 -17.54 14.37 -8.67
C MET A 96 -18.94 14.51 -8.05
N TYR A 97 -18.99 14.84 -6.75
CA TYR A 97 -20.22 14.77 -5.98
C TYR A 97 -21.22 15.87 -6.36
N GLU A 98 -20.75 17.10 -6.60
CA GLU A 98 -21.59 18.23 -6.96
C GLU A 98 -22.29 18.00 -8.31
N GLU A 99 -21.56 17.56 -9.33
CA GLU A 99 -22.10 17.23 -10.66
C GLU A 99 -23.07 16.05 -10.58
N SER A 100 -22.72 15.03 -9.78
CA SER A 100 -23.61 13.90 -9.51
C SER A 100 -24.95 14.36 -8.93
N LEU A 101 -24.93 15.26 -7.93
CA LEU A 101 -26.15 15.76 -7.29
C LEU A 101 -27.07 16.52 -8.26
N ILE A 102 -26.52 17.21 -9.27
CA ILE A 102 -27.31 17.91 -10.30
C ILE A 102 -28.15 16.89 -11.08
N ASP A 103 -27.52 15.84 -11.60
CA ASP A 103 -28.19 14.81 -12.40
C ASP A 103 -29.17 13.97 -11.57
N LEU A 104 -28.77 13.57 -10.36
CA LEU A 104 -29.63 12.79 -9.47
C LEU A 104 -30.85 13.61 -9.02
N THR A 105 -30.68 14.91 -8.79
CA THR A 105 -31.81 15.80 -8.47
C THR A 105 -32.75 15.93 -9.66
N ARG A 106 -32.22 16.17 -10.86
CA ARG A 106 -33.03 16.22 -12.08
C ARG A 106 -33.76 14.90 -12.36
N SER A 107 -33.11 13.76 -12.12
CA SER A 107 -33.74 12.44 -12.20
C SER A 107 -34.96 12.33 -11.26
N LEU A 108 -34.84 12.79 -10.01
CA LEU A 108 -35.93 12.78 -9.04
C LEU A 108 -37.00 13.86 -9.27
N GLU A 109 -36.68 14.96 -9.94
CA GLU A 109 -37.69 15.90 -10.43
C GLU A 109 -38.60 15.25 -11.49
N ILE A 110 -38.03 14.38 -12.33
CA ILE A 110 -38.76 13.66 -13.39
C ILE A 110 -39.49 12.43 -12.82
N ASN A 111 -38.83 11.65 -11.97
CA ASN A 111 -39.41 10.49 -11.29
C ASN A 111 -39.10 10.51 -9.77
N PRO A 112 -39.96 11.14 -8.95
CA PRO A 112 -39.69 11.37 -7.53
C PRO A 112 -39.54 10.11 -6.66
N ASN A 113 -40.01 8.96 -7.15
CA ASN A 113 -40.05 7.72 -6.38
C ASN A 113 -39.09 6.66 -6.93
N TYR A 114 -38.07 7.09 -7.70
CA TYR A 114 -37.07 6.16 -8.20
C TYR A 114 -36.06 5.82 -7.09
N ALA A 115 -36.24 4.64 -6.49
CA ALA A 115 -35.49 4.15 -5.33
C ALA A 115 -33.96 4.24 -5.51
N ASN A 116 -33.45 3.81 -6.65
CA ASN A 116 -32.00 3.82 -6.94
C ASN A 116 -31.42 5.25 -6.86
N THR A 117 -32.11 6.25 -7.41
CA THR A 117 -31.63 7.63 -7.35
C THR A 117 -31.68 8.19 -5.93
N LEU A 118 -32.71 7.87 -5.14
CA LEU A 118 -32.74 8.26 -3.73
C LEU A 118 -31.58 7.64 -2.95
N GLN A 119 -31.29 6.35 -3.16
CA GLN A 119 -30.15 5.69 -2.52
C GLN A 119 -28.82 6.33 -2.91
N ILE A 120 -28.57 6.53 -4.21
CA ILE A 120 -27.32 7.11 -4.71
C ILE A 120 -27.17 8.56 -4.24
N ARG A 121 -28.24 9.35 -4.28
CA ARG A 121 -28.18 10.76 -3.85
C ARG A 121 -27.99 10.89 -2.34
N GLY A 122 -28.68 10.07 -1.54
CA GLY A 122 -28.46 9.97 -0.10
C GLY A 122 -27.01 9.59 0.24
N LEU A 123 -26.46 8.57 -0.44
CA LEU A 123 -25.05 8.19 -0.33
C LEU A 123 -24.09 9.31 -0.73
N THR A 124 -24.43 10.10 -1.75
CA THR A 124 -23.64 11.25 -2.21
C THR A 124 -23.58 12.32 -1.13
N TYR A 125 -24.74 12.72 -0.59
CA TYR A 125 -24.82 13.65 0.53
C TYR A 125 -24.05 13.14 1.76
N GLN A 126 -24.15 11.85 2.07
CA GLN A 126 -23.41 11.23 3.17
C GLN A 126 -21.88 11.35 2.98
N LYS A 127 -21.36 11.11 1.76
CA LYS A 127 -19.93 11.27 1.44
C LYS A 127 -19.46 12.71 1.54
N MET A 128 -20.33 13.68 1.24
CA MET A 128 -20.06 15.11 1.40
C MET A 128 -20.22 15.61 2.85
N GLY A 129 -20.70 14.77 3.78
CA GLY A 129 -21.00 15.16 5.16
C GLY A 129 -22.32 15.93 5.34
N SER A 130 -23.16 16.00 4.31
CA SER A 130 -24.50 16.61 4.35
C SER A 130 -25.53 15.60 4.89
N TYR A 131 -25.46 15.31 6.18
CA TYR A 131 -26.19 14.19 6.78
C TYR A 131 -27.71 14.43 6.86
N GLU A 132 -28.16 15.67 7.04
CA GLU A 132 -29.58 16.01 7.05
C GLU A 132 -30.26 15.71 5.71
N GLU A 133 -29.64 16.11 4.59
CA GLU A 133 -30.14 15.85 3.24
C GLU A 133 -30.11 14.35 2.91
N SER A 134 -29.05 13.65 3.33
CA SER A 134 -28.96 12.19 3.23
C SER A 134 -30.14 11.49 3.93
N LEU A 135 -30.47 11.92 5.16
CA LEU A 135 -31.60 11.38 5.91
C LEU A 135 -32.94 11.61 5.21
N LEU A 136 -33.14 12.74 4.54
CA LEU A 136 -34.39 13.00 3.82
C LEU A 136 -34.61 11.97 2.72
N ASP A 137 -33.59 11.67 1.93
CA ASP A 137 -33.68 10.69 0.83
C ASP A 137 -33.87 9.27 1.36
N PHE A 138 -33.11 8.85 2.39
CA PHE A 138 -33.29 7.53 2.98
C PHE A 138 -34.62 7.38 3.73
N ASN A 139 -35.12 8.43 4.38
CA ASN A 139 -36.45 8.40 4.99
C ASN A 139 -37.54 8.26 3.93
N LYS A 140 -37.45 9.01 2.82
CA LYS A 140 -38.39 8.87 1.72
C LYS A 140 -38.40 7.45 1.17
N LEU A 141 -37.21 6.90 0.90
CA LEU A 141 -37.04 5.52 0.45
C LEU A 141 -37.72 4.52 1.40
N LEU A 142 -37.43 4.59 2.70
CA LEU A 142 -37.85 3.60 3.69
C LEU A 142 -39.29 3.81 4.19
N VAL A 143 -39.86 5.01 4.08
CA VAL A 143 -41.23 5.27 4.53
C VAL A 143 -42.21 5.12 3.38
N GLU A 144 -41.86 5.58 2.18
CA GLU A 144 -42.82 5.70 1.08
C GLU A 144 -42.67 4.60 0.01
N ILE A 145 -41.47 4.03 -0.16
CA ILE A 145 -41.16 3.18 -1.32
C ILE A 145 -40.90 1.73 -0.92
N SER A 146 -39.90 1.48 -0.06
CA SER A 146 -39.49 0.14 0.34
C SER A 146 -39.10 0.09 1.82
N PRO A 147 -40.06 -0.14 2.73
CA PRO A 147 -39.80 -0.15 4.17
C PRO A 147 -38.90 -1.27 4.71
N ASN A 148 -38.65 -2.27 3.87
CA ASN A 148 -37.80 -3.42 4.17
C ASN A 148 -36.57 -3.47 3.25
N ASP A 149 -36.11 -2.31 2.76
CA ASP A 149 -34.83 -2.21 2.04
C ASP A 149 -33.67 -2.27 3.04
N ALA A 150 -33.02 -3.43 3.16
CA ALA A 150 -31.92 -3.64 4.10
C ALA A 150 -30.75 -2.69 3.84
N THR A 151 -30.37 -2.51 2.57
CA THR A 151 -29.29 -1.58 2.17
C THR A 151 -29.63 -0.14 2.55
N GLY A 152 -30.85 0.34 2.29
CA GLY A 152 -31.32 1.65 2.72
C GLY A 152 -31.29 1.82 4.24
N LEU A 153 -31.68 0.81 5.01
CA LEU A 153 -31.59 0.82 6.48
C LEU A 153 -30.14 0.92 6.96
N ASN A 154 -29.23 0.14 6.38
CA ASN A 154 -27.80 0.22 6.72
C ASN A 154 -27.23 1.62 6.42
N HIS A 155 -27.55 2.22 5.28
CA HIS A 155 -27.05 3.58 4.97
C HIS A 155 -27.68 4.67 5.85
N ARG A 156 -28.97 4.55 6.19
CA ARG A 156 -29.60 5.49 7.12
C ARG A 156 -29.05 5.33 8.53
N GLY A 157 -28.84 4.10 8.99
CA GLY A 157 -28.18 3.79 10.27
C GLY A 157 -26.78 4.40 10.33
N LEU A 158 -26.00 4.25 9.27
CA LEU A 158 -24.67 4.86 9.16
C LEU A 158 -24.73 6.39 9.14
N THR A 159 -25.75 6.99 8.53
CA THR A 159 -25.98 8.44 8.59
C THR A 159 -26.29 8.88 10.03
N TYR A 160 -27.16 8.17 10.76
CA TYR A 160 -27.41 8.43 12.19
C TYR A 160 -26.14 8.29 13.04
N TYR A 161 -25.32 7.28 12.76
CA TYR A 161 -24.01 7.12 13.41
C TYR A 161 -23.13 8.36 13.19
N TYR A 162 -23.01 8.90 11.97
CA TYR A 162 -22.20 10.11 11.76
C TYR A 162 -22.78 11.36 12.45
N MET A 163 -24.10 11.42 12.63
CA MET A 163 -24.76 12.49 13.38
C MET A 163 -24.71 12.32 14.92
N GLY A 164 -24.13 11.23 15.43
CA GLY A 164 -24.11 10.93 16.88
C GLY A 164 -25.45 10.45 17.44
N ARG A 165 -26.39 10.03 16.58
CA ARG A 165 -27.72 9.50 16.93
C ARG A 165 -27.65 7.98 17.08
N ASP A 166 -26.96 7.54 18.13
CA ASP A 166 -26.53 6.14 18.27
C ASP A 166 -27.69 5.15 18.46
N GLU A 167 -28.77 5.54 19.13
CA GLU A 167 -29.95 4.68 19.34
C GLU A 167 -30.71 4.45 18.02
N GLU A 168 -30.93 5.50 17.22
CA GLU A 168 -31.56 5.35 15.90
C GLU A 168 -30.68 4.56 14.92
N SER A 169 -29.37 4.80 14.97
CA SER A 169 -28.36 4.01 14.23
C SER A 169 -28.47 2.52 14.54
N LEU A 170 -28.46 2.18 15.84
CA LEU A 170 -28.56 0.80 16.30
C LEU A 170 -29.87 0.13 15.86
N ASN A 171 -31.00 0.85 15.97
CA ASN A 171 -32.31 0.33 15.55
C ASN A 171 -32.34 -0.01 14.05
N ASP A 172 -31.80 0.87 13.21
CA ASP A 172 -31.74 0.64 11.76
C ASP A 172 -30.80 -0.53 11.39
N PHE A 173 -29.63 -0.64 12.02
CA PHE A 173 -28.74 -1.78 11.79
C PHE A 173 -29.35 -3.11 12.24
N ASN A 174 -30.06 -3.14 13.38
CA ASN A 174 -30.77 -4.33 13.83
C ASN A 174 -31.85 -4.74 12.82
N LYS A 175 -32.69 -3.79 12.40
CA LYS A 175 -33.73 -4.07 11.41
C LYS A 175 -33.16 -4.52 10.07
N SER A 176 -32.06 -3.92 9.62
CA SER A 176 -31.34 -4.34 8.41
C SER A 176 -30.92 -5.81 8.50
N LEU A 177 -30.27 -6.20 9.60
CA LEU A 177 -29.76 -7.56 9.83
C LEU A 177 -30.88 -8.60 10.04
N GLU A 178 -32.06 -8.18 10.54
CA GLU A 178 -33.25 -9.02 10.61
C GLU A 178 -33.84 -9.33 9.23
N ILE A 179 -33.76 -8.38 8.29
CA ILE A 179 -34.25 -8.54 6.92
C ILE A 179 -33.25 -9.35 6.09
N GLU A 180 -32.00 -8.92 6.06
CA GLU A 180 -30.93 -9.55 5.30
C GLU A 180 -29.63 -9.55 6.12
N TYR A 181 -29.05 -10.74 6.27
CA TYR A 181 -27.75 -10.85 6.92
C TYR A 181 -26.67 -10.28 6.00
N ASP A 182 -26.16 -9.11 6.38
CA ASP A 182 -24.99 -8.50 5.76
C ASP A 182 -23.87 -8.31 6.78
N VAL A 183 -22.71 -8.87 6.45
CA VAL A 183 -21.52 -8.81 7.29
C VAL A 183 -21.02 -7.37 7.44
N THR A 184 -21.16 -6.50 6.43
CA THR A 184 -20.67 -5.11 6.54
C THR A 184 -21.49 -4.29 7.54
N THR A 185 -22.78 -4.58 7.65
CA THR A 185 -23.69 -3.99 8.64
C THR A 185 -23.27 -4.35 10.08
N LEU A 186 -22.70 -5.55 10.32
CA LEU A 186 -22.14 -5.92 11.63
C LEU A 186 -20.99 -5.00 12.05
N ALA A 187 -20.08 -4.64 11.14
CA ALA A 187 -18.99 -3.72 11.47
C ALA A 187 -19.52 -2.33 11.87
N ASN A 188 -20.54 -1.83 11.17
CA ASN A 188 -21.17 -0.55 11.48
C ASN A 188 -21.91 -0.59 12.83
N ARG A 189 -22.62 -1.69 13.11
CA ARG A 189 -23.30 -1.89 14.39
C ARG A 189 -22.32 -2.04 15.55
N GLY A 190 -21.23 -2.79 15.35
CA GLY A 190 -20.12 -2.89 16.31
C GLY A 190 -19.52 -1.52 16.63
N ALA A 191 -19.23 -0.69 15.62
CA ALA A 191 -18.75 0.67 15.85
C ALA A 191 -19.75 1.54 16.65
N THR A 192 -21.06 1.34 16.44
CA THR A 192 -22.12 2.01 17.22
C THR A 192 -22.13 1.52 18.68
N TYR A 193 -22.04 0.20 18.89
CA TYR A 193 -21.96 -0.39 20.23
C TYR A 193 -20.76 0.11 21.03
N LEU A 194 -19.57 0.24 20.41
CA LEU A 194 -18.41 0.85 21.04
C LEU A 194 -18.73 2.26 21.56
N ARG A 195 -19.35 3.11 20.74
CA ARG A 195 -19.67 4.49 21.14
C ARG A 195 -20.68 4.55 22.29
N MET A 196 -21.62 3.61 22.31
CA MET A 196 -22.58 3.45 23.40
C MET A 196 -21.99 2.79 24.66
N GLY A 197 -20.73 2.36 24.65
CA GLY A 197 -20.09 1.63 25.76
C GLY A 197 -20.54 0.16 25.90
N LYS A 198 -21.24 -0.39 24.90
CA LYS A 198 -21.72 -1.79 24.85
C LYS A 198 -20.63 -2.71 24.29
N TYR A 199 -19.56 -2.87 25.07
CA TYR A 199 -18.31 -3.48 24.60
C TYR A 199 -18.43 -4.95 24.20
N GLU A 200 -19.16 -5.76 24.98
CA GLU A 200 -19.26 -7.20 24.70
C GLU A 200 -20.09 -7.48 23.44
N GLU A 201 -21.20 -6.74 23.25
CA GLU A 201 -22.00 -6.80 22.03
C GLU A 201 -21.20 -6.36 20.80
N SER A 202 -20.37 -5.32 20.95
CA SER A 202 -19.47 -4.89 19.89
C SER A 202 -18.44 -5.96 19.53
N LEU A 203 -17.88 -6.68 20.51
CA LEU A 203 -16.92 -7.75 20.24
C LEU A 203 -17.54 -8.89 19.44
N VAL A 204 -18.79 -9.26 19.73
CA VAL A 204 -19.52 -10.31 18.99
C VAL A 204 -19.58 -9.95 17.50
N ASP A 205 -20.06 -8.75 17.18
CA ASP A 205 -20.21 -8.30 15.79
C ASP A 205 -18.87 -8.18 15.06
N LEU A 206 -17.87 -7.58 15.69
CA LEU A 206 -16.55 -7.38 15.09
C LEU A 206 -15.80 -8.71 14.90
N ASN A 207 -16.00 -9.69 15.79
CA ASN A 207 -15.41 -11.01 15.62
C ASN A 207 -15.99 -11.75 14.42
N GLU A 208 -17.31 -11.71 14.20
CA GLU A 208 -17.91 -12.29 13.00
C GLU A 208 -17.45 -11.57 11.72
N TYR A 209 -17.37 -10.24 11.75
CA TYR A 209 -16.86 -9.45 10.62
C TYR A 209 -15.40 -9.80 10.27
N LEU A 210 -14.52 -9.84 11.28
CA LEU A 210 -13.09 -10.09 11.08
C LEU A 210 -12.76 -11.55 10.72
N LYS A 211 -13.69 -12.50 10.90
CA LYS A 211 -13.54 -13.85 10.31
C LYS A 211 -13.55 -13.82 8.79
N ILE A 212 -14.36 -12.93 8.20
CA ILE A 212 -14.48 -12.78 6.75
C ILE A 212 -13.46 -11.78 6.20
N TYR A 213 -13.23 -10.68 6.93
CA TYR A 213 -12.30 -9.61 6.55
C TYR A 213 -11.17 -9.44 7.58
N PRO A 214 -10.22 -10.39 7.66
CA PRO A 214 -9.17 -10.38 8.69
C PRO A 214 -8.18 -9.22 8.59
N ASN A 215 -8.13 -8.54 7.44
CA ASN A 215 -7.26 -7.39 7.18
C ASN A 215 -8.01 -6.06 7.16
N ALA A 216 -9.17 -5.96 7.81
CA ALA A 216 -9.88 -4.70 7.95
C ALA A 216 -9.28 -3.85 9.08
N ALA A 217 -8.35 -2.96 8.73
CA ALA A 217 -7.58 -2.16 9.68
C ALA A 217 -8.45 -1.37 10.68
N LYS A 218 -9.53 -0.73 10.20
CA LYS A 218 -10.46 0.03 11.06
C LYS A 218 -11.15 -0.86 12.08
N SER A 219 -11.65 -2.02 11.66
CA SER A 219 -12.34 -2.96 12.57
C SER A 219 -11.38 -3.60 13.58
N LEU A 220 -10.12 -3.86 13.18
CA LEU A 220 -9.05 -4.27 14.09
C LEU A 220 -8.75 -3.18 15.13
N CYS A 221 -8.65 -1.92 14.70
CA CYS A 221 -8.44 -0.80 15.62
C CYS A 221 -9.59 -0.69 16.63
N ILE A 222 -10.84 -0.69 16.17
CA ILE A 222 -12.04 -0.64 17.02
C ILE A 222 -12.04 -1.81 18.01
N ARG A 223 -11.75 -3.05 17.57
CA ARG A 223 -11.68 -4.22 18.47
C ARG A 223 -10.54 -4.10 19.49
N GLY A 224 -9.39 -3.59 19.07
CA GLY A 224 -8.26 -3.29 19.95
C GLY A 224 -8.59 -2.24 21.02
N ILE A 225 -9.33 -1.18 20.66
CA ILE A 225 -9.85 -0.18 21.62
C ILE A 225 -10.80 -0.83 22.62
N ILE A 226 -11.70 -1.70 22.16
CA ILE A 226 -12.63 -2.40 23.05
C ILE A 226 -11.89 -3.30 24.05
N TYR A 227 -10.90 -4.07 23.57
CA TYR A 227 -10.06 -4.87 24.45
C TYR A 227 -9.32 -4.02 25.49
N GLN A 228 -8.82 -2.85 25.10
CA GLN A 228 -8.22 -1.90 26.04
C GLN A 228 -9.23 -1.45 27.12
N LYS A 229 -10.47 -1.09 26.74
CA LYS A 229 -11.53 -0.69 27.69
C LYS A 229 -11.94 -1.81 28.64
N LEU A 230 -11.83 -3.06 28.22
CA LEU A 230 -12.09 -4.25 29.03
C LEU A 230 -10.88 -4.70 29.86
N GLY A 231 -9.74 -4.00 29.79
CA GLY A 231 -8.50 -4.38 30.47
C GLY A 231 -7.76 -5.58 29.87
N LYS A 232 -8.19 -6.04 28.68
CA LYS A 232 -7.58 -7.11 27.89
C LYS A 232 -6.44 -6.54 27.04
N TYR A 233 -5.40 -6.03 27.71
CA TYR A 233 -4.38 -5.22 27.05
C TYR A 233 -3.53 -6.01 26.03
N GLU A 234 -3.37 -7.32 26.23
CA GLU A 234 -2.59 -8.16 25.32
C GLU A 234 -3.31 -8.35 23.99
N GLU A 235 -4.59 -8.70 24.04
CA GLU A 235 -5.45 -8.82 22.86
C GLU A 235 -5.58 -7.47 22.14
N SER A 236 -5.66 -6.37 22.92
CA SER A 236 -5.63 -5.01 22.38
C SER A 236 -4.37 -4.75 21.56
N LEU A 237 -3.19 -5.05 22.13
CA LEU A 237 -1.91 -4.81 21.47
C LEU A 237 -1.77 -5.61 20.17
N ILE A 238 -2.24 -6.87 20.15
CA ILE A 238 -2.24 -7.72 18.95
C ILE A 238 -3.06 -7.08 17.83
N ASP A 239 -4.28 -6.65 18.11
CA ASP A 239 -5.17 -6.07 17.12
C ASP A 239 -4.68 -4.72 16.60
N LEU A 240 -4.18 -3.86 17.50
CA LEU A 240 -3.63 -2.56 17.14
C LEU A 240 -2.36 -2.73 16.29
N ASN A 241 -1.48 -3.68 16.61
CA ASN A 241 -0.33 -4.03 15.76
C ASN A 241 -0.75 -4.52 14.38
N ASN A 242 -1.76 -5.40 14.31
CA ASN A 242 -2.27 -5.90 13.03
C ASN A 242 -2.89 -4.79 12.18
N SER A 243 -3.60 -3.85 12.82
CA SER A 243 -4.13 -2.66 12.17
C SER A 243 -3.01 -1.78 11.59
N LEU A 244 -1.99 -1.43 12.40
CA LEU A 244 -0.82 -0.65 11.95
C LEU A 244 0.04 -1.36 10.90
N ARG A 245 0.00 -2.69 10.84
CA ARG A 245 0.67 -3.42 9.77
C ARG A 245 0.06 -3.09 8.41
N ILE A 246 -1.25 -2.83 8.38
CA ILE A 246 -2.06 -2.53 7.19
C ILE A 246 -2.08 -1.03 6.90
N ASP A 247 -2.28 -0.21 7.94
CA ASP A 247 -2.29 1.25 7.87
C ASP A 247 -1.31 1.85 8.90
N PRO A 248 0.00 1.95 8.57
CA PRO A 248 1.04 2.34 9.51
C PRO A 248 0.97 3.79 10.00
N GLU A 249 0.32 4.66 9.24
CA GLU A 249 0.21 6.10 9.52
C GLU A 249 -1.08 6.45 10.29
N ASN A 250 -1.84 5.44 10.73
CA ASN A 250 -3.09 5.66 11.45
C ASN A 250 -2.84 6.21 12.86
N GLU A 251 -2.97 7.52 13.03
CA GLU A 251 -2.71 8.22 14.30
C GLU A 251 -3.56 7.67 15.46
N GLU A 252 -4.87 7.44 15.25
CA GLU A 252 -5.76 6.90 16.28
C GLU A 252 -5.29 5.53 16.76
N THR A 253 -4.85 4.66 15.85
CA THR A 253 -4.36 3.33 16.18
C THR A 253 -3.01 3.41 16.89
N LEU A 254 -2.11 4.30 16.47
CA LEU A 254 -0.83 4.55 17.13
C LEU A 254 -1.04 5.03 18.58
N ASP A 255 -1.92 6.01 18.79
CA ASP A 255 -2.21 6.58 20.11
C ASP A 255 -2.82 5.53 21.05
N ASN A 256 -3.83 4.79 20.57
CA ASN A 256 -4.44 3.72 21.37
C ASN A 256 -3.44 2.62 21.70
N ARG A 257 -2.53 2.29 20.79
CA ARG A 257 -1.49 1.30 21.04
C ARG A 257 -0.49 1.77 22.09
N ARG A 258 -0.04 3.02 22.00
CA ARG A 258 0.86 3.64 22.97
C ARG A 258 0.24 3.65 24.36
N LEU A 259 -1.04 4.02 24.47
CA LEU A 259 -1.81 3.94 25.72
C LEU A 259 -1.90 2.51 26.25
N THR A 260 -2.19 1.52 25.39
CA THR A 260 -2.23 0.10 25.79
C THR A 260 -0.88 -0.35 26.35
N CYS A 261 0.23 -0.01 25.70
CA CYS A 261 1.57 -0.33 26.20
C CYS A 261 1.86 0.35 27.55
N GLN A 262 1.46 1.61 27.75
CA GLN A 262 1.58 2.28 29.05
C GLN A 262 0.79 1.56 30.15
N TYR A 263 -0.43 1.10 29.85
CA TYR A 263 -1.22 0.31 30.79
C TYR A 263 -0.58 -1.03 31.12
N ILE A 264 0.00 -1.72 30.13
CA ILE A 264 0.77 -2.94 30.37
C ILE A 264 1.94 -2.62 31.31
N ASN A 265 2.74 -1.61 30.98
CA ASN A 265 3.92 -1.21 31.75
C ASN A 265 3.59 -0.79 33.19
N ALA A 266 2.51 -0.05 33.40
CA ALA A 266 2.05 0.34 34.74
C ALA A 266 1.60 -0.85 35.61
N ASN A 267 1.15 -1.94 34.98
CA ASN A 267 0.74 -3.17 35.67
C ASN A 267 1.89 -4.18 35.85
N LEU A 268 3.08 -3.91 35.29
CA LEU A 268 4.28 -4.72 35.53
C LEU A 268 4.86 -4.36 36.90
N ASN A 269 4.48 -5.11 37.94
CA ASN A 269 5.24 -5.15 39.18
C ASN A 269 6.66 -5.69 38.89
N GLU A 270 7.68 -5.10 39.54
CA GLU A 270 9.11 -5.42 39.42
C GLU A 270 9.39 -6.95 39.34
N SER A 271 9.51 -7.49 38.13
CA SER A 271 10.19 -8.77 37.75
C SER A 271 9.70 -9.39 36.43
N PHE A 272 9.09 -8.65 35.50
CA PHE A 272 8.71 -9.21 34.20
C PHE A 272 9.86 -9.17 33.17
N GLU A 273 9.93 -10.20 32.31
CA GLU A 273 10.73 -10.16 31.09
C GLU A 273 10.24 -8.98 30.24
N SER A 274 11.15 -8.06 29.91
CA SER A 274 10.83 -6.84 29.13
C SER A 274 10.54 -7.11 27.65
N LEU A 275 10.29 -8.38 27.33
CA LEU A 275 10.24 -8.94 25.99
C LEU A 275 9.04 -9.84 25.83
N GLU A 276 8.40 -9.73 24.68
CA GLU A 276 7.56 -10.78 24.16
C GLU A 276 7.95 -11.03 22.71
N ILE A 277 8.16 -12.31 22.40
CA ILE A 277 8.33 -12.79 21.04
C ILE A 277 7.10 -13.60 20.72
N SER A 278 6.21 -13.05 19.89
CA SER A 278 5.13 -13.84 19.32
C SER A 278 5.66 -14.52 18.07
N SER A 279 5.59 -15.86 18.09
CA SER A 279 5.97 -16.70 16.97
C SER A 279 4.76 -17.48 16.50
N ASN A 280 4.37 -17.28 15.25
CA ASN A 280 3.53 -18.19 14.48
C ASN A 280 4.45 -18.95 13.50
N ASP A 281 3.99 -20.04 12.89
CA ASP A 281 4.80 -20.98 12.08
C ASP A 281 5.67 -20.35 10.96
N THR A 282 5.53 -19.05 10.68
CA THR A 282 6.23 -18.30 9.62
C THR A 282 6.82 -16.95 10.04
N MET A 283 6.58 -16.45 11.26
CA MET A 283 6.96 -15.07 11.64
C MET A 283 7.47 -14.96 13.08
N GLU A 284 8.45 -14.08 13.29
CA GLU A 284 8.91 -13.66 14.61
C GLU A 284 8.67 -12.14 14.72
N VAL A 285 7.70 -11.74 15.54
CA VAL A 285 7.47 -10.34 15.92
C VAL A 285 8.14 -10.12 17.27
N PHE A 286 8.95 -9.07 17.35
CA PHE A 286 9.69 -8.72 18.54
C PHE A 286 9.10 -7.45 19.15
N ASN A 287 8.40 -7.61 20.27
CA ASN A 287 7.75 -6.53 21.01
C ASN A 287 8.57 -6.18 22.25
N TYR A 288 8.84 -4.90 22.44
CA TYR A 288 9.51 -4.39 23.62
C TYR A 288 8.49 -3.87 24.65
N ARG A 289 8.59 -4.40 25.87
CA ARG A 289 7.69 -4.13 27.01
C ARG A 289 8.43 -3.51 28.21
N GLY A 290 9.70 -3.16 28.03
CA GLY A 290 10.47 -2.46 29.06
C GLY A 290 10.17 -0.97 29.08
N THR A 291 10.58 -0.31 30.16
CA THR A 291 10.50 1.16 30.28
C THR A 291 11.50 1.89 29.39
N GLY A 292 12.59 1.20 28.97
CA GLY A 292 13.59 1.78 28.08
C GLY A 292 14.44 2.90 28.67
N VAL A 293 14.32 3.16 29.98
CA VAL A 293 14.95 4.31 30.67
C VAL A 293 16.45 4.09 30.84
N SER A 294 16.86 2.88 31.20
CA SER A 294 18.24 2.50 31.48
C SER A 294 18.88 1.76 30.31
N TRP A 295 20.21 1.83 30.20
CA TRP A 295 20.99 1.02 29.26
C TRP A 295 20.81 -0.49 29.51
N TYR A 296 20.54 -0.88 30.75
CA TYR A 296 20.27 -2.26 31.15
C TYR A 296 18.89 -2.78 30.73
N ASP A 297 18.01 -1.90 30.26
CA ASP A 297 16.69 -2.28 29.77
C ASP A 297 16.75 -2.67 28.29
N SER A 298 17.89 -2.51 27.62
CA SER A 298 18.05 -2.97 26.24
C SER A 298 17.91 -4.48 26.16
N GLU A 299 17.27 -4.97 25.12
CA GLU A 299 17.13 -6.40 24.89
C GLU A 299 17.48 -6.76 23.46
N LEU A 300 18.18 -7.89 23.30
CA LEU A 300 18.70 -8.40 22.04
C LEU A 300 17.98 -9.70 21.67
N PHE A 301 17.20 -9.66 20.61
CA PHE A 301 16.78 -10.87 19.93
C PHE A 301 17.89 -11.35 18.99
N ARG A 302 18.30 -12.62 19.16
CA ARG A 302 19.21 -13.31 18.26
C ARG A 302 18.49 -14.49 17.63
N SER A 303 18.59 -14.62 16.32
CA SER A 303 18.05 -15.79 15.61
C SER A 303 18.57 -17.10 16.20
N LYS A 304 17.70 -18.11 16.28
CA LYS A 304 18.10 -19.48 16.63
C LYS A 304 18.96 -20.13 15.54
N ARG A 305 18.81 -19.70 14.29
CA ARG A 305 19.55 -20.22 13.13
C ARG A 305 20.75 -19.32 12.83
N PRO A 306 21.97 -19.89 12.70
CA PRO A 306 23.14 -19.13 12.28
C PRO A 306 23.03 -18.71 10.82
N ILE A 307 23.78 -17.67 10.46
CA ILE A 307 24.02 -17.30 9.07
C ILE A 307 24.71 -18.47 8.37
N PRO A 308 24.14 -19.02 7.30
CA PRO A 308 24.73 -20.15 6.58
C PRO A 308 26.04 -19.74 5.90
N GLN A 309 26.88 -20.72 5.58
CA GLN A 309 28.04 -20.49 4.73
C GLN A 309 27.56 -20.17 3.32
N CYS A 310 27.66 -18.91 2.94
CA CYS A 310 27.22 -18.38 1.65
C CYS A 310 28.11 -17.19 1.24
N GLU A 311 28.05 -16.79 -0.03
CA GLU A 311 28.75 -15.59 -0.49
C GLU A 311 28.06 -14.30 -0.06
N LEU A 312 26.72 -14.34 -0.03
CA LEU A 312 25.86 -13.21 0.28
C LEU A 312 24.74 -13.67 1.22
N PHE A 313 24.57 -12.97 2.34
CA PHE A 313 23.43 -13.14 3.22
C PHE A 313 22.65 -11.84 3.35
N TYR A 314 21.33 -11.90 3.22
CA TYR A 314 20.45 -10.74 3.32
C TYR A 314 19.24 -11.05 4.19
N PHE A 315 18.81 -10.08 4.99
CA PHE A 315 17.57 -10.16 5.74
C PHE A 315 16.91 -8.80 5.89
N GLU A 316 15.61 -8.78 6.18
CA GLU A 316 14.80 -7.57 6.34
C GLU A 316 14.16 -7.51 7.72
N VAL A 317 14.06 -6.31 8.26
CA VAL A 317 13.33 -6.01 9.49
C VAL A 317 12.38 -4.85 9.21
N LYS A 318 11.07 -5.08 9.35
CA LYS A 318 10.05 -4.03 9.25
C LYS A 318 9.85 -3.40 10.61
N ILE A 319 9.92 -2.08 10.68
CA ILE A 319 9.60 -1.30 11.86
C ILE A 319 8.08 -1.17 11.95
N ILE A 320 7.44 -1.96 12.81
CA ILE A 320 5.98 -1.89 13.02
C ILE A 320 5.65 -0.62 13.77
N ASP A 321 6.41 -0.31 14.82
CA ASP A 321 6.46 0.98 15.47
C ASP A 321 7.87 1.22 16.01
N LYS A 322 8.41 2.40 15.72
CA LYS A 322 9.71 2.82 16.25
C LYS A 322 9.66 3.06 17.77
N GLY A 323 8.47 3.23 18.34
CA GLY A 323 8.23 3.61 19.72
C GLY A 323 8.65 5.06 20.01
N ASP A 324 8.63 5.42 21.28
CA ASP A 324 8.79 6.80 21.73
C ASP A 324 10.12 7.45 21.31
N ASN A 325 11.23 6.69 21.39
CA ASN A 325 12.57 7.23 21.16
C ASN A 325 13.31 6.59 19.98
N GLY A 326 12.70 5.62 19.28
CA GLY A 326 13.28 5.03 18.06
C GLY A 326 14.52 4.18 18.31
N ILE A 327 14.81 3.81 19.56
CA ILE A 327 16.01 3.06 19.93
C ILE A 327 15.84 1.58 19.54
N ILE A 328 16.13 1.34 18.27
CA ILE A 328 16.11 0.04 17.59
C ILE A 328 17.48 -0.16 16.95
N GLY A 329 18.06 -1.35 17.10
CA GLY A 329 19.33 -1.73 16.50
C GLY A 329 19.15 -2.96 15.63
N ILE A 330 19.72 -2.96 14.44
CA ILE A 330 19.65 -4.10 13.51
C ILE A 330 21.06 -4.50 13.10
N GLY A 331 21.37 -5.78 13.19
CA GLY A 331 22.69 -6.26 12.82
C GLY A 331 22.89 -7.74 13.04
N PHE A 332 24.07 -8.10 13.51
CA PHE A 332 24.48 -9.48 13.67
C PHE A 332 25.51 -9.60 14.79
N CYS A 333 25.56 -10.76 15.41
CA CYS A 333 26.43 -11.03 16.55
C CYS A 333 26.81 -12.51 16.63
N THR A 334 27.75 -12.83 17.51
CA THR A 334 28.15 -14.21 17.82
C THR A 334 27.31 -14.82 18.96
N GLU A 335 27.54 -16.11 19.26
CA GLU A 335 26.90 -16.75 20.40
C GLU A 335 27.19 -16.09 21.77
N THR A 336 28.29 -15.32 21.87
CA THR A 336 28.75 -14.67 23.12
C THR A 336 28.13 -13.29 23.37
N ALA A 337 27.28 -12.79 22.46
CA ALA A 337 26.64 -11.49 22.62
C ALA A 337 25.76 -11.44 23.87
N ALA A 338 25.86 -10.34 24.62
CA ALA A 338 25.06 -10.15 25.83
C ALA A 338 23.57 -9.99 25.45
N PRO A 339 22.64 -10.72 26.11
CA PRO A 339 21.21 -10.65 25.81
C PRO A 339 20.62 -9.26 26.13
N LYS A 340 21.17 -8.55 27.13
CA LYS A 340 20.73 -7.21 27.51
C LYS A 340 21.57 -6.10 26.87
N ALA A 341 21.69 -6.12 25.55
CA ALA A 341 22.52 -5.17 24.81
C ALA A 341 21.90 -4.81 23.45
N MET A 342 22.37 -3.71 22.85
CA MET A 342 22.00 -3.36 21.48
C MET A 342 23.00 -3.96 20.48
N PRO A 343 22.60 -4.30 19.24
CA PRO A 343 23.52 -4.71 18.20
C PRO A 343 24.66 -3.70 18.01
N GLY A 344 25.89 -4.19 18.00
CA GLY A 344 27.11 -3.36 18.00
C GLY A 344 27.74 -3.12 19.37
N TRP A 345 27.08 -3.50 20.46
CA TRP A 345 27.65 -3.48 21.82
C TRP A 345 28.08 -4.87 22.27
N GLY A 346 29.20 -4.92 22.98
CA GLY A 346 29.85 -6.18 23.33
C GLY A 346 30.78 -6.67 22.24
N GLU A 347 31.68 -7.58 22.60
CA GLU A 347 32.62 -8.17 21.64
C GLU A 347 31.88 -8.96 20.55
N TYR A 348 32.37 -8.87 19.32
CA TYR A 348 31.82 -9.58 18.15
C TYR A 348 30.33 -9.32 17.90
N SER A 349 29.94 -8.06 18.07
CA SER A 349 28.60 -7.55 17.78
C SER A 349 28.71 -6.32 16.88
N TRP A 350 27.81 -6.24 15.90
CA TRP A 350 27.72 -5.15 14.94
C TRP A 350 26.27 -4.75 14.75
N GLY A 351 26.03 -3.45 14.57
CA GLY A 351 24.66 -2.98 14.38
C GLY A 351 24.57 -1.58 13.81
N TYR A 352 23.43 -1.30 13.21
CA TYR A 352 22.97 0.01 12.76
C TYR A 352 21.77 0.43 13.60
N ARG A 353 21.81 1.66 14.12
CA ARG A 353 20.88 2.19 15.13
C ARG A 353 19.93 3.23 14.55
N GLY A 354 18.63 3.04 14.80
CA GLY A 354 17.55 3.85 14.28
C GLY A 354 17.35 5.20 14.97
N ASP A 355 17.80 5.36 16.22
CA ASP A 355 17.65 6.58 17.01
C ASP A 355 18.65 7.68 16.63
N ASN A 356 19.80 7.30 16.08
CA ASN A 356 20.90 8.25 15.82
C ASN A 356 21.59 8.05 14.48
N GLY A 357 21.17 7.06 13.67
CA GLY A 357 21.73 6.84 12.34
C GLY A 357 23.16 6.28 12.34
N LYS A 358 23.67 5.81 13.48
CA LYS A 358 25.06 5.37 13.63
C LYS A 358 25.20 3.85 13.54
N ILE A 359 26.39 3.43 13.10
CA ILE A 359 26.83 2.03 13.17
C ILE A 359 27.80 1.83 14.34
N PHE A 360 27.70 0.68 14.97
CA PHE A 360 28.47 0.31 16.16
C PHE A 360 29.18 -1.03 15.93
N CYS A 361 30.40 -1.15 16.46
CA CYS A 361 31.13 -2.41 16.51
C CYS A 361 31.95 -2.51 17.81
N HIS A 362 31.87 -3.65 18.51
CA HIS A 362 32.69 -3.97 19.68
C HIS A 362 32.70 -2.87 20.77
N SER A 363 31.56 -2.26 21.07
CA SER A 363 31.45 -1.22 22.12
C SER A 363 32.23 0.07 21.84
N ARG A 364 32.72 0.29 20.62
CA ARG A 364 33.36 1.55 20.23
C ARG A 364 32.31 2.63 19.95
N GLY A 365 32.65 3.90 20.21
CA GLY A 365 31.79 5.04 19.91
C GLY A 365 31.24 4.99 18.49
N GLY A 366 29.91 5.11 18.35
CA GLY A 366 29.22 4.92 17.07
C GLY A 366 29.68 5.88 15.99
N LYS A 367 29.74 5.40 14.75
CA LYS A 367 30.09 6.20 13.57
C LYS A 367 28.84 6.58 12.80
N SER A 368 28.73 7.84 12.35
CA SER A 368 27.62 8.24 11.46
C SER A 368 27.62 7.38 10.19
N TYR A 369 26.42 7.00 9.74
CA TYR A 369 26.26 6.06 8.65
C TYR A 369 25.03 6.33 7.78
N GLY A 370 23.83 6.40 8.37
CA GLY A 370 22.59 6.44 7.59
C GLY A 370 21.44 7.17 8.32
N PRO A 371 20.26 7.26 7.70
CA PRO A 371 19.09 7.94 8.26
C PRO A 371 18.55 7.28 9.55
N LEU A 372 17.61 7.96 10.21
CA LEU A 372 16.87 7.40 11.34
C LEU A 372 15.81 6.39 10.87
N PHE A 373 15.34 5.54 11.78
CA PHE A 373 14.23 4.63 11.51
C PHE A 373 12.90 5.33 11.79
N THR A 374 11.93 5.13 10.91
CA THR A 374 10.55 5.57 11.06
C THR A 374 9.61 4.37 11.07
N THR A 375 8.44 4.54 11.68
CA THR A 375 7.35 3.56 11.62
C THR A 375 7.03 3.24 10.16
N GLY A 376 6.83 1.96 9.83
CA GLY A 376 6.60 1.50 8.46
C GLY A 376 7.86 1.17 7.63
N ASP A 377 9.05 1.63 8.05
CA ASP A 377 10.30 1.35 7.34
C ASP A 377 10.61 -0.15 7.27
N ILE A 378 11.30 -0.56 6.20
CA ILE A 378 11.98 -1.84 6.13
C ILE A 378 13.47 -1.60 6.01
N ILE A 379 14.21 -2.10 6.99
CA ILE A 379 15.66 -2.03 7.03
C ILE A 379 16.23 -3.38 6.60
N GLY A 380 16.96 -3.40 5.49
CA GLY A 380 17.70 -4.57 5.05
C GLY A 380 19.12 -4.56 5.59
N CYS A 381 19.65 -5.74 5.88
CA CYS A 381 21.05 -5.91 6.28
C CYS A 381 21.69 -6.96 5.36
N CYS A 382 22.79 -6.60 4.72
CA CYS A 382 23.48 -7.45 3.76
C CYS A 382 24.93 -7.69 4.18
N LEU A 383 25.29 -8.97 4.31
CA LEU A 383 26.64 -9.44 4.55
C LEU A 383 27.17 -10.05 3.24
N ASN A 384 28.16 -9.40 2.63
CA ASN A 384 28.85 -9.91 1.46
C ASN A 384 30.21 -10.47 1.90
N PHE A 385 30.25 -11.79 2.08
CA PHE A 385 31.43 -12.53 2.54
C PHE A 385 32.52 -12.57 1.47
N ARG A 386 32.15 -12.56 0.18
CA ARG A 386 33.09 -12.53 -0.94
C ARG A 386 33.93 -11.26 -0.94
N LEU A 387 33.29 -10.10 -0.73
CA LEU A 387 33.96 -8.79 -0.70
C LEU A 387 34.41 -8.37 0.72
N ASN A 388 34.05 -9.15 1.74
CA ASN A 388 34.30 -8.84 3.16
C ASN A 388 33.77 -7.45 3.56
N ILE A 389 32.51 -7.19 3.20
CA ILE A 389 31.81 -5.94 3.48
C ILE A 389 30.40 -6.21 3.98
N ILE A 390 29.85 -5.19 4.65
CA ILE A 390 28.49 -5.21 5.15
C ILE A 390 27.86 -3.87 4.85
N PHE A 391 26.62 -3.87 4.42
CA PHE A 391 25.84 -2.66 4.18
C PHE A 391 24.39 -2.89 4.58
N TYR A 392 23.67 -1.78 4.71
CA TYR A 392 22.25 -1.78 5.04
C TYR A 392 21.46 -1.09 3.94
N THR A 393 20.18 -1.41 3.89
CA THR A 393 19.20 -0.71 3.06
C THR A 393 18.12 -0.10 3.93
N LYS A 394 17.51 0.98 3.45
CA LYS A 394 16.25 1.50 3.98
C LYS A 394 15.25 1.56 2.84
N ASN A 395 14.14 0.85 2.95
CA ASN A 395 13.11 0.73 1.92
C ASN A 395 13.66 0.36 0.54
N GLY A 396 14.64 -0.56 0.51
CA GLY A 396 15.31 -1.02 -0.71
C GLY A 396 16.45 -0.13 -1.20
N VAL A 397 16.65 1.06 -0.62
CA VAL A 397 17.74 1.98 -0.98
C VAL A 397 19.02 1.61 -0.25
N ASN A 398 20.12 1.39 -0.98
CA ASN A 398 21.44 1.09 -0.41
C ASN A 398 22.03 2.30 0.33
N LEU A 399 22.34 2.14 1.62
CA LEU A 399 23.03 3.15 2.44
C LEU A 399 24.58 3.03 2.34
N GLY A 400 25.03 2.03 1.57
CA GLY A 400 26.39 1.67 1.25
C GLY A 400 27.15 1.01 2.41
N ILE A 401 28.44 0.72 2.22
CA ILE A 401 29.24 -0.07 3.16
C ILE A 401 29.31 0.47 4.61
N ALA A 402 28.67 -0.20 5.56
CA ALA A 402 28.81 0.04 7.00
C ALA A 402 30.15 -0.46 7.53
N PHE A 403 30.51 -1.71 7.22
CA PHE A 403 31.71 -2.36 7.76
C PHE A 403 32.57 -2.95 6.63
N LYS A 404 33.89 -2.89 6.78
CA LYS A 404 34.89 -3.44 5.85
C LYS A 404 35.92 -4.27 6.60
N ASN A 405 36.45 -5.29 5.94
CA ASN A 405 37.59 -6.08 6.42
C ASN A 405 37.38 -6.58 7.86
N PHE A 406 36.16 -7.05 8.16
CA PHE A 406 35.86 -7.52 9.50
C PHE A 406 36.54 -8.89 9.68
N LYS A 407 37.41 -9.00 10.69
CA LYS A 407 38.11 -10.26 10.98
C LYS A 407 37.18 -11.16 11.78
N MET A 408 36.92 -12.36 11.24
CA MET A 408 36.13 -13.39 11.90
C MET A 408 37.07 -14.50 12.34
N GLU A 409 37.34 -14.62 13.65
CA GLU A 409 38.18 -15.67 14.23
C GLU A 409 37.43 -17.00 14.30
N ASN A 410 37.01 -17.55 13.15
CA ASN A 410 36.21 -18.79 13.05
C ASN A 410 34.92 -18.79 13.91
N LYS A 411 34.32 -17.62 14.15
CA LYS A 411 33.09 -17.47 14.93
C LYS A 411 31.85 -17.62 14.06
N THR A 412 30.82 -18.23 14.61
CA THR A 412 29.50 -18.34 13.99
C THR A 412 28.73 -17.04 14.19
N LEU A 413 28.05 -16.56 13.13
CA LEU A 413 27.27 -15.34 13.18
C LEU A 413 25.77 -15.63 13.14
N TYR A 414 25.01 -14.76 13.78
CA TYR A 414 23.56 -14.81 13.85
C TYR A 414 23.01 -13.42 13.55
N PRO A 415 21.95 -13.28 12.73
CA PRO A 415 21.24 -12.03 12.64
C PRO A 415 20.58 -11.70 13.98
N CYS A 416 20.57 -10.42 14.34
CA CYS A 416 20.01 -9.95 15.59
C CYS A 416 19.37 -8.58 15.45
N VAL A 417 18.37 -8.34 16.32
CA VAL A 417 17.68 -7.07 16.45
C VAL A 417 17.61 -6.74 17.93
N GLY A 418 17.90 -5.49 18.29
CA GLY A 418 17.79 -5.00 19.65
C GLY A 418 16.76 -3.91 19.77
N LEU A 419 16.02 -3.91 20.88
CA LEU A 419 15.03 -2.91 21.22
C LEU A 419 15.31 -2.35 22.61
N ARG A 420 15.11 -1.04 22.74
CA ARG A 420 14.99 -0.34 24.02
C ARG A 420 13.88 0.70 24.00
N SER A 421 13.38 1.08 22.83
CA SER A 421 12.29 2.06 22.78
C SER A 421 11.04 1.48 23.41
N GLU A 422 10.49 2.18 24.41
CA GLU A 422 9.17 1.87 24.95
C GLU A 422 8.16 1.80 23.80
N CYS A 423 7.29 0.78 23.85
CA CYS A 423 6.34 0.43 22.80
C CYS A 423 6.96 0.06 21.44
N GLY A 424 8.28 -0.10 21.33
CA GLY A 424 8.95 -0.47 20.08
C GLY A 424 8.55 -1.87 19.62
N SER A 425 8.23 -2.01 18.33
CA SER A 425 7.89 -3.31 17.75
C SER A 425 8.44 -3.45 16.34
N VAL A 426 8.97 -4.63 16.04
CA VAL A 426 9.56 -4.95 14.75
C VAL A 426 9.15 -6.34 14.30
N GLU A 427 8.97 -6.48 12.99
CA GLU A 427 8.74 -7.77 12.33
C GLU A 427 10.04 -8.19 11.65
N MET A 428 10.53 -9.38 12.00
CA MET A 428 11.81 -9.88 11.50
C MET A 428 11.60 -10.91 10.39
N ASN A 429 12.31 -10.74 9.28
CA ASN A 429 12.40 -11.71 8.19
C ASN A 429 13.85 -12.09 7.94
N PHE A 430 14.33 -13.13 8.61
CA PHE A 430 15.66 -13.72 8.40
C PHE A 430 15.71 -14.71 7.23
N GLY A 431 14.82 -14.58 6.25
CA GLY A 431 14.72 -15.44 5.07
C GLY A 431 13.61 -16.49 5.14
N SER A 432 12.65 -16.36 6.06
CA SER A 432 11.49 -17.26 6.14
C SER A 432 10.40 -16.94 5.09
N LYS A 433 10.43 -15.74 4.52
CA LYS A 433 9.47 -15.25 3.51
C LYS A 433 10.20 -14.47 2.43
N LYS A 434 9.54 -14.34 1.27
CA LYS A 434 10.01 -13.51 0.16
C LYS A 434 10.25 -12.09 0.65
N PHE A 435 11.44 -11.56 0.41
CA PHE A 435 11.81 -10.19 0.72
C PHE A 435 10.96 -9.19 -0.09
N LYS A 436 10.62 -8.05 0.50
CA LYS A 436 9.86 -6.99 -0.18
C LYS A 436 10.70 -6.36 -1.27
N TYR A 437 11.99 -6.15 -1.02
CA TYR A 437 12.91 -5.55 -1.97
C TYR A 437 13.84 -6.60 -2.59
N LYS A 438 14.20 -6.40 -3.86
CA LYS A 438 15.18 -7.26 -4.53
C LYS A 438 16.56 -7.03 -3.90
N ALA A 439 17.31 -8.11 -3.69
CA ALA A 439 18.68 -8.03 -3.21
C ALA A 439 19.56 -7.24 -4.19
N ILE A 440 20.36 -6.33 -3.64
CA ILE A 440 21.31 -5.46 -4.35
C ILE A 440 22.46 -6.30 -4.91
N THR A 441 22.96 -5.96 -6.09
CA THR A 441 24.01 -6.73 -6.80
C THR A 441 25.41 -6.15 -6.59
N ASP A 442 26.45 -6.90 -6.95
CA ASP A 442 27.86 -6.45 -6.87
C ASP A 442 28.14 -5.17 -7.68
N TYR A 443 27.30 -4.83 -8.67
CA TYR A 443 27.41 -3.60 -9.44
C TYR A 443 27.09 -2.35 -8.61
N ASP A 444 26.17 -2.44 -7.66
CA ASP A 444 25.73 -1.33 -6.81
C ASP A 444 26.76 -0.95 -5.72
N ILE A 445 27.80 -1.77 -5.53
CA ILE A 445 28.77 -1.69 -4.42
C ILE A 445 30.09 -0.98 -4.81
N LYS A 446 30.40 -0.89 -6.11
CA LYS A 446 31.75 -0.53 -6.59
C LYS A 446 32.09 0.98 -6.57
N ASP A 447 31.14 1.88 -6.34
CA ASP A 447 31.43 3.32 -6.40
C ASP A 447 31.81 3.93 -5.04
N LYS A 448 33.11 3.90 -4.76
CA LYS A 448 33.71 4.35 -3.49
C LYS A 448 33.76 5.87 -3.35
N LEU A 449 33.79 6.61 -4.47
CA LEU A 449 33.96 8.07 -4.50
C LEU A 449 32.62 8.80 -4.36
N PHE A 450 31.57 8.25 -4.97
CA PHE A 450 30.20 8.75 -4.85
C PHE A 450 29.70 8.65 -3.40
N LYS A 451 30.03 7.55 -2.71
CA LYS A 451 29.58 7.29 -1.34
C LYS A 451 30.15 8.25 -0.27
N GLU A 452 31.39 8.71 -0.40
CA GLU A 452 31.98 9.70 0.53
C GLU A 452 31.38 11.10 0.35
N LYS A 453 31.00 11.46 -0.88
CA LYS A 453 30.33 12.72 -1.18
C LYS A 453 28.86 12.70 -0.73
N TRP A 454 28.17 11.58 -0.91
CA TRP A 454 26.77 11.39 -0.50
C TRP A 454 26.57 11.41 1.02
N ASN A 455 27.45 10.74 1.77
CA ASN A 455 27.43 10.77 3.24
C ASN A 455 27.68 12.19 3.80
N ARG A 456 28.39 13.07 3.08
CA ARG A 456 28.56 14.47 3.47
C ARG A 456 27.27 15.27 3.29
N VAL A 457 26.61 15.12 2.14
CA VAL A 457 25.37 15.84 1.81
C VAL A 457 24.23 15.48 2.76
N PHE A 458 24.06 14.20 3.10
CA PHE A 458 22.99 13.77 4.00
C PHE A 458 23.24 14.13 5.47
N ASN A 459 24.49 14.09 5.95
CA ASN A 459 24.82 14.53 7.31
C ASN A 459 24.64 16.05 7.50
N MET A 460 24.63 16.84 6.43
CA MET A 460 24.36 18.29 6.47
C MET A 460 22.86 18.63 6.50
N TYR A 461 21.99 17.70 6.08
CA TYR A 461 20.54 17.90 6.03
C TYR A 461 19.83 17.65 7.37
N ASN A 462 20.52 17.03 8.34
CA ASN A 462 19.97 16.65 9.65
C ASN A 462 20.18 17.70 10.77
N ASP A 463 20.85 18.82 10.49
CA ASP A 463 20.81 19.99 11.37
C ASP A 463 19.65 20.88 10.96
N GLU A 464 18.75 21.16 11.91
CA GLU A 464 17.52 21.95 11.79
C GLU A 464 17.73 23.41 11.32
N LEU A 465 18.95 23.79 10.94
CA LEU A 465 19.35 25.14 10.55
C LEU A 465 19.54 25.35 9.03
N LEU A 466 19.48 24.30 8.19
CA LEU A 466 19.84 24.41 6.76
C LEU A 466 18.69 24.20 5.76
N SER A 467 17.44 24.06 6.23
CA SER A 467 16.25 23.97 5.37
C SER A 467 15.97 25.23 4.51
N LYS A 468 16.82 26.27 4.61
CA LYS A 468 16.66 27.54 3.87
C LYS A 468 17.66 27.79 2.74
N GLN A 469 18.56 26.86 2.41
CA GLN A 469 19.53 27.12 1.32
C GLN A 469 19.81 25.87 0.48
N ALA A 470 18.83 25.47 -0.35
CA ALA A 470 19.07 24.55 -1.45
C ALA A 470 20.09 25.11 -2.46
N ASP A 471 20.11 26.44 -2.64
CA ASP A 471 21.00 27.13 -3.59
C ASP A 471 22.48 27.07 -3.18
N ALA A 472 22.80 27.02 -1.89
CA ALA A 472 24.17 26.91 -1.40
C ALA A 472 24.78 25.51 -1.64
N LEU A 473 23.94 24.49 -1.88
CA LEU A 473 24.37 23.12 -2.19
C LEU A 473 24.94 23.00 -3.61
N ALA A 474 24.43 23.82 -4.54
CA ALA A 474 24.84 23.85 -5.95
C ALA A 474 26.20 24.55 -6.15
N GLU A 475 26.59 25.48 -5.29
CA GLU A 475 27.89 26.16 -5.37
C GLU A 475 29.07 25.33 -4.84
N LEU A 476 28.81 24.32 -3.99
CA LEU A 476 29.84 23.54 -3.28
C LEU A 476 30.30 22.28 -4.02
N ILE A 477 29.51 21.81 -5.00
CA ILE A 477 29.85 20.72 -5.90
C ILE A 477 29.64 21.27 -7.31
N ASP A 478 30.73 21.42 -8.08
CA ASP A 478 30.65 21.77 -9.49
C ASP A 478 29.86 20.67 -10.23
N ALA A 479 28.54 20.83 -10.32
CA ALA A 479 27.58 19.86 -10.84
C ALA A 479 27.80 19.57 -12.34
N SER A 480 28.61 20.41 -13.01
CA SER A 480 29.08 20.21 -14.38
C SER A 480 30.18 19.15 -14.51
N LYS A 481 30.82 18.74 -13.41
CA LYS A 481 31.87 17.71 -13.38
C LYS A 481 31.39 16.34 -12.91
N VAL A 482 30.12 16.21 -12.57
CA VAL A 482 29.49 14.93 -12.20
C VAL A 482 28.90 14.33 -13.47
N ASP A 483 29.25 13.07 -13.73
CA ASP A 483 28.73 12.33 -14.89
C ASP A 483 27.18 12.39 -14.92
N PRO A 484 26.58 12.77 -16.07
CA PRO A 484 25.15 13.10 -16.14
C PRO A 484 24.23 11.94 -15.73
N MET A 485 24.67 10.70 -15.98
CA MET A 485 23.97 9.47 -15.58
C MET A 485 23.69 9.45 -14.06
N TYR A 486 24.70 9.79 -13.26
CA TYR A 486 24.63 9.73 -11.81
C TYR A 486 23.97 10.96 -11.20
N ARG A 487 24.11 12.12 -11.85
CA ARG A 487 23.39 13.35 -11.50
C ARG A 487 21.89 13.15 -11.66
N GLY A 488 21.47 12.55 -12.78
CA GLY A 488 20.08 12.20 -13.08
C GLY A 488 19.42 11.30 -12.03
N LYS A 489 20.07 10.18 -11.69
CA LYS A 489 19.60 9.30 -10.61
C LYS A 489 19.50 10.01 -9.25
N THR A 490 20.43 10.91 -8.96
CA THR A 490 20.44 11.65 -7.68
C THR A 490 19.20 12.52 -7.58
N TYR A 491 18.92 13.32 -8.60
CA TYR A 491 17.75 14.18 -8.65
C TYR A 491 16.44 13.39 -8.62
N PHE A 492 16.38 12.22 -9.26
CA PHE A 492 15.23 11.32 -9.16
C PHE A 492 14.96 10.88 -7.72
N ILE A 493 16.01 10.44 -7.00
CA ILE A 493 15.89 9.98 -5.60
C ILE A 493 15.52 11.13 -4.66
N THR A 494 15.98 12.36 -4.93
CA THR A 494 15.65 13.53 -4.10
C THR A 494 14.32 14.20 -4.47
N GLY A 495 13.60 13.68 -5.48
CA GLY A 495 12.32 14.24 -5.93
C GLY A 495 12.43 15.48 -6.84
N SER A 496 13.63 15.83 -7.28
CA SER A 496 13.91 16.93 -8.23
C SER A 496 13.75 16.42 -9.66
N TYR A 497 12.53 16.03 -10.04
CA TYR A 497 12.30 15.23 -11.24
C TYR A 497 12.64 15.95 -12.56
N ASN A 498 12.51 17.28 -12.63
CA ASN A 498 12.86 18.03 -13.85
C ASN A 498 14.36 18.08 -14.09
N GLU A 499 15.14 18.27 -13.02
CA GLU A 499 16.60 18.25 -13.03
C GLU A 499 17.12 16.83 -13.30
N ALA A 500 16.39 15.81 -12.81
CA ALA A 500 16.66 14.41 -13.12
C ALA A 500 16.55 14.15 -14.62
N LEU A 501 15.44 14.55 -15.25
CA LEU A 501 15.25 14.38 -16.70
C LEU A 501 16.34 15.11 -17.50
N SER A 502 16.61 16.38 -17.19
CA SER A 502 17.63 17.15 -17.91
C SER A 502 19.02 16.49 -17.86
N ALA A 503 19.39 15.89 -16.73
CA ALA A 503 20.67 15.19 -16.61
C ALA A 503 20.68 13.80 -17.28
N LEU A 504 19.56 13.10 -17.29
CA LEU A 504 19.41 11.81 -17.98
C LEU A 504 19.37 12.00 -19.49
N ASP A 505 18.77 13.09 -19.98
CA ASP A 505 18.77 13.47 -21.39
C ASP A 505 20.20 13.75 -21.87
N GLU A 506 21.00 14.51 -21.11
CA GLU A 506 22.43 14.72 -21.41
C GLU A 506 23.19 13.39 -21.49
N GLN A 507 22.88 12.41 -20.62
CA GLN A 507 23.50 11.09 -20.70
C GLN A 507 23.09 10.32 -21.96
N LEU A 508 21.83 10.42 -22.37
CA LEU A 508 21.32 9.74 -23.56
C LEU A 508 21.79 10.40 -24.85
N GLU A 509 22.18 11.67 -24.82
CA GLU A 509 22.91 12.33 -25.91
C GLU A 509 24.34 11.78 -26.04
N ILE A 510 24.99 11.43 -24.93
CA ILE A 510 26.32 10.80 -24.92
C ILE A 510 26.24 9.34 -25.39
N GLU A 511 25.27 8.58 -24.87
CA GLU A 511 25.07 7.17 -25.18
C GLU A 511 23.58 6.83 -25.28
N GLN A 512 23.05 6.84 -26.51
CA GLN A 512 21.62 6.65 -26.79
C GLN A 512 21.02 5.35 -26.26
N ASN A 513 21.83 4.29 -26.13
CA ASN A 513 21.40 2.97 -25.65
C ASN A 513 21.84 2.69 -24.22
N ASN A 514 22.16 3.74 -23.44
CA ASN A 514 22.52 3.58 -22.04
C ASN A 514 21.30 3.09 -21.24
N THR A 515 21.30 1.80 -20.91
CA THR A 515 20.18 1.14 -20.23
C THR A 515 19.90 1.73 -18.85
N PHE A 516 20.93 2.25 -18.18
CA PHE A 516 20.76 2.90 -16.89
C PHE A 516 20.02 4.22 -17.02
N ALA A 517 20.40 5.06 -17.98
CA ALA A 517 19.77 6.36 -18.20
C ALA A 517 18.31 6.19 -18.66
N LEU A 518 18.05 5.30 -19.62
CA LEU A 518 16.69 4.96 -20.06
C LEU A 518 15.81 4.48 -18.90
N ARG A 519 16.37 3.67 -17.99
CA ARG A 519 15.64 3.17 -16.84
C ARG A 519 15.23 4.28 -15.88
N TYR A 520 16.18 5.10 -15.45
CA TYR A 520 15.88 6.19 -14.51
C TYR A 520 15.04 7.28 -15.17
N GLN A 521 15.15 7.49 -16.48
CA GLN A 521 14.30 8.43 -17.21
C GLN A 521 12.86 7.91 -17.23
N GLY A 522 12.64 6.63 -17.54
CA GLY A 522 11.33 5.99 -17.48
C GLY A 522 10.72 6.00 -16.08
N GLU A 523 11.50 5.68 -15.03
CA GLU A 523 11.04 5.78 -13.64
C GLU A 523 10.72 7.23 -13.25
N THR A 524 11.52 8.21 -13.68
CA THR A 524 11.27 9.63 -13.42
C THR A 524 9.99 10.12 -14.07
N LEU A 525 9.79 9.81 -15.35
CA LEU A 525 8.60 10.14 -16.12
C LEU A 525 7.34 9.52 -15.51
N TYR A 526 7.45 8.27 -15.03
CA TYR A 526 6.38 7.61 -14.30
C TYR A 526 6.00 8.36 -13.02
N MET A 527 6.98 8.82 -12.23
CA MET A 527 6.74 9.54 -10.97
C MET A 527 6.10 10.92 -11.17
N ILE A 528 6.25 11.53 -12.35
CA ILE A 528 5.58 12.79 -12.72
C ILE A 528 4.38 12.58 -13.64
N GLU A 529 3.85 11.35 -13.68
CA GLU A 529 2.63 10.96 -14.41
C GLU A 529 2.69 11.14 -15.93
N ARG A 530 3.88 11.22 -16.51
CA ARG A 530 4.12 11.21 -17.97
C ARG A 530 4.24 9.78 -18.48
N TYR A 531 3.15 9.02 -18.38
CA TYR A 531 3.14 7.58 -18.57
C TYR A 531 3.45 7.12 -20.01
N GLU A 532 3.06 7.88 -21.03
CA GLU A 532 3.39 7.55 -22.43
C GLU A 532 4.88 7.71 -22.71
N ASP A 533 5.50 8.80 -22.24
CA ASP A 533 6.94 9.01 -22.38
C ASP A 533 7.73 7.95 -21.57
N ALA A 534 7.22 7.55 -20.40
CA ALA A 534 7.80 6.46 -19.62
C ALA A 534 7.73 5.11 -20.35
N ARG A 535 6.63 4.85 -21.08
CA ARG A 535 6.45 3.66 -21.91
C ARG A 535 7.53 3.58 -22.98
N ASP A 536 7.78 4.67 -23.69
CA ASP A 536 8.82 4.74 -24.73
C ASP A 536 10.21 4.38 -24.18
N CYS A 537 10.56 4.88 -22.98
CA CYS A 537 11.82 4.54 -22.33
C CYS A 537 11.90 3.03 -22.00
N PHE A 538 10.82 2.44 -21.49
CA PHE A 538 10.81 1.03 -21.12
C PHE A 538 10.74 0.09 -22.33
N GLU A 539 10.06 0.46 -23.41
CA GLU A 539 10.06 -0.30 -24.66
C GLU A 539 11.44 -0.31 -25.32
N LYS A 540 12.15 0.83 -25.31
CA LYS A 540 13.56 0.89 -25.73
C LYS A 540 14.45 -0.05 -24.91
N LEU A 541 14.21 -0.17 -23.60
CA LEU A 541 14.93 -1.13 -22.74
C LEU A 541 14.64 -2.59 -23.11
N LEU A 542 13.38 -2.92 -23.43
CA LEU A 542 13.01 -4.26 -23.89
C LEU A 542 13.70 -4.61 -25.22
N LEU A 543 13.80 -3.65 -26.15
CA LEU A 543 14.55 -3.82 -27.40
C LEU A 543 16.05 -4.03 -27.18
N LEU A 544 16.60 -3.56 -26.06
CA LEU A 544 17.98 -3.79 -25.63
C LEU A 544 18.15 -5.09 -24.82
N ASN A 545 17.14 -5.97 -24.80
CA ASN A 545 17.08 -7.21 -24.02
C ASN A 545 17.19 -7.00 -22.49
N ASP A 546 16.86 -5.81 -21.98
CA ASP A 546 16.77 -5.58 -20.54
C ASP A 546 15.40 -6.04 -20.01
N ALA A 547 15.36 -7.30 -19.57
CA ALA A 547 14.16 -7.93 -19.04
C ALA A 547 13.58 -7.23 -17.79
N TRP A 548 14.31 -6.28 -17.17
CA TRP A 548 13.80 -5.48 -16.08
C TRP A 548 12.57 -4.66 -16.49
N ALA A 549 12.52 -4.16 -17.73
CA ALA A 549 11.49 -3.25 -18.23
C ALA A 549 10.12 -3.91 -18.44
N LEU A 550 10.02 -5.24 -18.44
CA LEU A 550 8.73 -5.96 -18.57
C LEU A 550 7.74 -5.61 -17.45
N MET A 551 8.23 -5.55 -16.22
CA MET A 551 7.40 -5.30 -15.03
C MET A 551 6.90 -3.86 -14.93
N PRO A 552 7.73 -2.83 -15.16
CA PRO A 552 7.28 -1.43 -15.26
C PRO A 552 6.28 -1.21 -16.40
N VAL A 553 6.51 -1.77 -17.60
CA VAL A 553 5.56 -1.66 -18.72
C VAL A 553 4.19 -2.21 -18.32
N MET A 554 4.13 -3.39 -17.70
CA MET A 554 2.88 -4.01 -17.22
C MET A 554 2.15 -3.23 -16.12
N LYS A 555 2.80 -2.24 -15.49
CA LYS A 555 2.22 -1.41 -14.44
C LYS A 555 1.74 -0.05 -14.95
N LEU A 556 2.00 0.29 -16.21
CA LEU A 556 1.55 1.55 -16.79
C LEU A 556 0.02 1.53 -16.99
N PRO A 557 -0.67 2.64 -16.77
CA PRO A 557 -2.08 2.77 -17.16
C PRO A 557 -2.25 2.47 -18.66
N GLY A 558 -3.28 1.70 -19.02
CA GLY A 558 -3.58 1.37 -20.42
C GLY A 558 -2.79 0.19 -21.03
N THR A 559 -1.85 -0.45 -20.33
CA THR A 559 -1.30 -1.72 -20.83
C THR A 559 -2.29 -2.87 -20.64
N LEU A 560 -2.76 -3.43 -21.76
CA LEU A 560 -3.54 -4.67 -21.82
C LEU A 560 -2.89 -5.75 -20.93
N LYS A 561 -3.64 -6.29 -19.96
CA LYS A 561 -3.30 -7.57 -19.33
C LYS A 561 -3.40 -8.66 -20.40
N PHE A 562 -2.33 -8.88 -21.16
CA PHE A 562 -2.26 -10.00 -22.09
C PHE A 562 -2.29 -11.32 -21.30
N GLY A 563 -3.40 -12.03 -21.39
CA GLY A 563 -3.48 -13.44 -21.06
C GLY A 563 -2.72 -14.26 -22.10
N ASN A 564 -1.69 -14.98 -21.64
CA ASN A 564 -1.04 -16.18 -22.20
C ASN A 564 -0.93 -16.35 -23.74
N SER A 565 0.31 -16.31 -24.27
CA SER A 565 1.10 -17.54 -24.56
C SER A 565 2.45 -17.25 -25.23
N ASP A 566 2.58 -16.17 -26.00
CA ASP A 566 3.66 -16.12 -27.01
C ASP A 566 4.99 -15.51 -26.52
N MET A 567 4.96 -14.65 -25.49
CA MET A 567 6.19 -14.11 -24.87
C MET A 567 6.78 -15.03 -23.78
N LEU A 568 5.96 -15.91 -23.20
CA LEU A 568 6.41 -16.92 -22.22
C LEU A 568 7.10 -18.11 -22.91
N GLU A 569 6.76 -18.41 -24.16
CA GLU A 569 7.40 -19.46 -24.96
C GLU A 569 8.84 -19.11 -25.38
N LEU A 570 9.14 -17.81 -25.58
CA LEU A 570 10.51 -17.35 -25.80
C LEU A 570 11.39 -17.45 -24.54
N ALA A 571 10.81 -17.26 -23.35
CA ALA A 571 11.54 -17.34 -22.08
C ALA A 571 11.79 -18.79 -21.60
N LEU A 572 10.94 -19.75 -21.96
CA LEU A 572 11.10 -21.16 -21.58
C LEU A 572 11.98 -21.96 -22.55
N ASN A 573 12.10 -21.53 -23.81
CA ASN A 573 12.93 -22.22 -24.81
C ASN A 573 14.43 -21.93 -24.69
N ASP A 574 14.84 -20.87 -23.99
CA ASP A 574 16.26 -20.53 -23.83
C ASP A 574 16.92 -21.18 -22.59
N GLN A 575 16.13 -21.62 -21.60
CA GLN A 575 16.66 -22.39 -20.45
C GLN A 575 16.83 -23.89 -20.74
N SER A 576 16.26 -24.41 -21.82
CA SER A 576 16.31 -25.84 -22.17
C SER A 576 17.39 -26.20 -23.20
N ARG A 577 18.11 -25.23 -23.78
CA ARG A 577 19.22 -25.47 -24.73
C ARG A 577 20.64 -25.42 -24.12
N GLY A 578 20.78 -25.10 -22.83
CA GLY A 578 22.07 -25.07 -22.12
C GLY A 578 22.53 -26.39 -21.48
N HIS A 579 21.72 -27.46 -21.57
CA HIS A 579 22.01 -28.76 -20.95
C HIS A 579 21.93 -29.92 -21.95
N GLN A 580 22.53 -29.77 -23.13
CA GLN A 580 23.01 -30.89 -23.94
C GLN A 580 24.24 -30.43 -24.74
N GLU A 581 25.41 -30.43 -24.10
CA GLU A 581 26.71 -30.72 -24.73
C GLU A 581 27.81 -30.77 -23.65
N ASN A 582 28.50 -31.92 -23.61
CA ASN A 582 29.60 -32.39 -22.74
C ASN A 582 29.26 -32.91 -21.35
#